data_AF-A0AA97II07-F1
#
_entry.id   AF-A0AA97II07-F1
#
_cell.length_a   1.000
_cell.length_b   1.000
_cell.length_c   1.000
_cell.angle_alpha   90.00
_cell.angle_beta   90.00
_cell.angle_gamma   90.00
#
_symmetry.space_group_name_H-M   'P 1'
#
loop_
_entity.id
_entity.type
_entity.pdbx_description
1 polymer ?
#
loop_
_entity_poly.entity_id
_entity_poly.type
_entity_poly.pdbx_seq_one_letter_code
_entity_poly.pdbx_strand_id
1 'polypeptide(L)'
;MVWNDKMGTARLTPFFDNGTSLGHELFEKKIRQLSTDENGLRAYIRKGRHHMKWSLSEDGRLPLIEGVYRICVKYPAIIPLLVDSLSWEEEAQEKTLSELTSFDIKSPLSIERADFVYQLTILRKRILLEHLEKIGNEVH
;
A
#
# COMPACT_ATOMS: atom_id res chain seq x y z
N MET A 1 9.19 16.97 8.22
CA MET A 1 9.98 18.13 7.71
C MET A 1 11.24 18.26 8.55
N VAL A 2 12.40 18.39 7.91
CA VAL A 2 13.66 18.70 8.60
C VAL A 2 13.94 20.18 8.36
N TRP A 3 13.99 20.94 9.45
CA TRP A 3 14.30 22.36 9.42
C TRP A 3 15.81 22.57 9.62
N ASN A 4 16.38 23.51 8.87
CA ASN A 4 17.76 23.93 9.01
C ASN A 4 17.81 25.38 9.51
N ASP A 5 17.99 25.54 10.82
CA ASP A 5 18.04 26.86 11.49
C ASP A 5 19.10 27.79 10.91
N LYS A 6 20.25 27.25 10.51
CA LYS A 6 21.38 28.06 10.01
C LYS A 6 21.12 28.63 8.61
N MET A 7 20.35 27.92 7.80
CA MET A 7 20.07 28.30 6.42
C MET A 7 18.66 28.87 6.22
N GLY A 8 17.78 28.79 7.22
CA GLY A 8 16.38 29.20 7.10
C GLY A 8 15.62 28.37 6.06
N THR A 9 16.03 27.13 5.83
CA THR A 9 15.46 26.25 4.81
C THR A 9 14.81 25.01 5.41
N ALA A 10 13.83 24.46 4.69
CA ALA A 10 13.13 23.23 5.04
C ALA A 10 13.29 22.20 3.93
N ARG A 11 13.36 20.92 4.32
CA ARG A 11 13.20 19.79 3.40
C ARG A 11 12.20 18.77 3.91
N LEU A 12 11.66 17.97 3.02
CA LEU A 12 10.84 16.82 3.41
C LEU A 12 11.70 15.83 4.21
N THR A 13 11.09 15.26 5.23
CA THR A 13 11.65 14.09 5.93
C THR A 13 11.50 12.86 5.04
N PRO A 14 12.38 11.85 5.20
CA PRO A 14 12.10 10.53 4.65
C PRO A 14 10.73 10.03 5.12
N PHE A 15 10.16 9.06 4.40
CA PHE A 15 8.95 8.39 4.86
C PHE A 15 9.24 7.62 6.16
N PHE A 16 8.41 7.80 7.18
CA PHE A 16 8.47 7.12 8.47
C PHE A 16 7.06 6.76 8.92
N ASP A 17 6.93 6.02 10.03
CA ASP A 17 5.64 5.59 10.60
C ASP A 17 4.82 4.63 9.72
N ASN A 18 5.49 3.67 9.08
CA ASN A 18 4.84 2.60 8.32
C ASN A 18 4.38 1.42 9.21
N GLY A 19 4.42 1.56 10.53
CA GLY A 19 4.15 0.47 11.48
C GLY A 19 2.70 -0.04 11.43
N THR A 20 1.78 0.76 10.89
CA THR A 20 0.37 0.39 10.71
C THR A 20 0.03 -0.18 9.32
N SER A 21 1.04 -0.42 8.49
CA SER A 21 0.88 -0.97 7.14
C SER A 21 0.88 -2.51 7.15
N LEU A 22 0.74 -3.11 5.96
CA LEU A 22 0.98 -4.54 5.72
C LEU A 22 0.09 -5.50 6.55
N GLY A 23 -1.09 -5.06 6.98
CA GLY A 23 -2.02 -5.89 7.75
C GLY A 23 -1.55 -6.20 9.17
N HIS A 24 -0.79 -5.30 9.78
CA HIS A 24 -0.27 -5.43 11.15
C HIS A 24 -1.35 -5.79 12.19
N GLU A 25 -2.60 -5.35 11.97
CA GLU A 25 -3.73 -5.57 12.86
C GLU A 25 -4.30 -6.99 12.83
N LEU A 26 -3.95 -7.78 11.81
CA LEU A 26 -4.48 -9.12 11.63
C LEU A 26 -3.74 -10.11 12.51
N PHE A 27 -4.46 -10.90 13.30
CA PHE A 27 -3.88 -12.03 14.01
C PHE A 27 -3.63 -13.23 13.08
N GLU A 28 -2.74 -14.13 13.48
CA GLU A 28 -2.34 -15.30 12.67
C GLU A 28 -3.52 -16.13 12.14
N LYS A 29 -4.54 -16.36 12.97
CA LYS A 29 -5.73 -17.11 12.54
C LYS A 29 -6.40 -16.45 11.33
N LYS A 30 -6.46 -15.12 11.33
CA LYS A 30 -7.08 -14.37 10.23
C LYS A 30 -6.17 -14.34 9.00
N ILE A 31 -4.86 -14.24 9.21
CA ILE A 31 -3.87 -14.38 8.13
C ILE A 31 -4.04 -15.73 7.43
N ARG A 32 -3.98 -16.84 8.17
CA ARG A 32 -4.15 -18.20 7.61
C ARG A 32 -5.45 -18.33 6.82
N GLN A 33 -6.55 -17.79 7.34
CA GLN A 33 -7.83 -17.79 6.64
C GLN A 33 -7.76 -17.01 5.31
N LEU A 34 -7.21 -15.79 5.33
CA LEU A 34 -7.17 -14.92 4.14
C LEU A 34 -6.15 -15.40 3.10
N SER A 35 -5.06 -16.03 3.51
CA SER A 35 -4.05 -16.59 2.60
C SER A 35 -4.59 -17.73 1.73
N THR A 36 -5.68 -18.39 2.15
CA THR A 36 -6.32 -19.48 1.38
C THR A 36 -7.64 -19.05 0.73
N ASP A 37 -8.09 -17.82 0.96
CA ASP A 37 -9.39 -17.30 0.50
C ASP A 37 -9.18 -15.98 -0.26
N GLU A 38 -8.97 -16.09 -1.58
CA GLU A 38 -8.74 -14.93 -2.44
C GLU A 38 -9.92 -13.93 -2.37
N ASN A 39 -11.16 -14.42 -2.30
CA ASN A 39 -12.35 -13.58 -2.19
C ASN A 39 -12.36 -12.82 -0.86
N GLY A 40 -12.01 -13.50 0.22
CA GLY A 40 -11.80 -12.90 1.54
C GLY A 40 -10.71 -11.83 1.53
N LEU A 41 -9.59 -12.08 0.86
CA LEU A 41 -8.47 -11.13 0.74
C LEU A 41 -8.89 -9.89 -0.07
N ARG A 42 -9.57 -10.08 -1.21
CA ARG A 42 -10.14 -8.97 -2.00
C ARG A 42 -11.14 -8.16 -1.19
N ALA A 43 -11.99 -8.82 -0.40
CA ALA A 43 -12.93 -8.15 0.49
C ALA A 43 -12.20 -7.36 1.60
N TYR A 44 -11.11 -7.88 2.15
CA TYR A 44 -10.26 -7.17 3.10
C TYR A 44 -9.63 -5.90 2.47
N ILE A 45 -9.04 -6.01 1.27
CA ILE A 45 -8.47 -4.87 0.54
C ILE A 45 -9.53 -3.79 0.31
N ARG A 46 -10.72 -4.17 -0.15
CA ARG A 46 -11.84 -3.25 -0.43
C ARG A 46 -12.34 -2.51 0.83
N LYS A 47 -12.18 -3.09 2.02
CA LYS A 47 -12.54 -2.47 3.29
C LYS A 47 -11.51 -1.44 3.77
N GLY A 48 -10.29 -1.47 3.24
CA GLY A 48 -9.24 -0.50 3.60
C GLY A 48 -9.68 0.94 3.37
N ARG A 49 -9.32 1.84 4.29
CA ARG A 49 -9.61 3.28 4.25
C ARG A 49 -8.35 4.08 4.54
N HIS A 50 -8.16 5.18 3.83
CA HIS A 50 -7.16 6.20 4.15
C HIS A 50 -7.52 6.88 5.48
N HIS A 51 -6.55 7.49 6.14
CA HIS A 51 -6.82 8.35 7.30
C HIS A 51 -7.33 9.75 6.92
N MET A 52 -7.52 10.00 5.63
CA MET A 52 -8.05 11.26 5.09
C MET A 52 -9.46 11.09 4.52
N LYS A 53 -10.18 12.21 4.45
CA LYS A 53 -11.42 12.35 3.68
C LYS A 53 -11.11 12.97 2.32
N TRP A 54 -12.04 12.85 1.38
CA TRP A 54 -11.91 13.55 0.09
C TRP A 54 -12.10 15.06 0.23
N SER A 55 -13.10 15.48 1.00
CA SER A 55 -13.41 16.88 1.30
C SER A 55 -13.98 16.99 2.72
N LEU A 56 -14.09 18.22 3.22
CA LEU A 56 -14.72 18.49 4.52
C LEU A 56 -16.21 18.14 4.56
N SER A 57 -16.89 18.23 3.41
CA SER A 57 -18.32 18.01 3.28
C SER A 57 -18.70 16.55 3.03
N GLU A 58 -17.75 15.71 2.61
CA GLU A 58 -18.00 14.28 2.44
C GLU A 58 -17.86 13.54 3.78
N ASP A 59 -18.80 12.63 4.03
CA ASP A 59 -18.76 11.78 5.20
C ASP A 59 -17.90 10.54 4.99
N GLY A 60 -17.20 10.16 6.07
CA GLY A 60 -16.37 8.98 6.09
C GLY A 60 -14.97 9.16 5.49
N ARG A 61 -14.14 8.14 5.75
CA ARG A 61 -12.77 8.05 5.23
C ARG A 61 -12.76 7.53 3.81
N LEU A 62 -11.83 8.01 3.00
CA LEU A 62 -11.69 7.64 1.60
C LEU A 62 -11.24 6.17 1.47
N PRO A 63 -11.91 5.31 0.66
CA PRO A 63 -11.41 3.96 0.39
C PRO A 63 -10.05 3.98 -0.28
N LEU A 64 -9.19 2.99 0.02
CA LEU A 64 -7.79 3.03 -0.42
C LEU A 64 -7.65 3.11 -1.95
N ILE A 65 -8.22 2.13 -2.65
CA ILE A 65 -8.17 2.02 -4.11
C ILE A 65 -8.96 3.14 -4.78
N GLU A 66 -10.21 3.35 -4.33
CA GLU A 66 -11.09 4.40 -4.87
C GLU A 66 -10.48 5.79 -4.71
N GLY A 67 -9.78 6.04 -3.61
CA GLY A 67 -9.12 7.32 -3.39
C GLY A 67 -8.05 7.62 -4.43
N VAL A 68 -7.25 6.61 -4.78
CA VAL A 68 -6.25 6.74 -5.86
C VAL A 68 -6.94 6.97 -7.19
N TYR A 69 -8.00 6.22 -7.49
CA TYR A 69 -8.81 6.39 -8.71
C TYR A 69 -9.32 7.83 -8.84
N ARG A 70 -9.96 8.38 -7.80
CA ARG A 70 -10.47 9.76 -7.79
C ARG A 70 -9.38 10.81 -7.97
N ILE A 71 -8.20 10.61 -7.36
CA ILE A 71 -7.03 11.49 -7.57
C ILE A 71 -6.61 11.46 -9.04
N CYS A 72 -6.53 10.29 -9.65
CA CYS A 72 -6.09 10.13 -11.04
C CYS A 72 -7.09 10.72 -12.03
N VAL A 73 -8.39 10.54 -11.81
CA VAL A 73 -9.43 11.19 -12.63
C VAL A 73 -9.33 12.72 -12.54
N LYS A 74 -9.09 13.24 -11.32
CA LYS A 74 -8.98 14.70 -11.11
C LYS A 74 -7.67 15.28 -11.63
N TYR A 75 -6.58 14.51 -11.60
CA TYR A 75 -5.25 14.94 -11.99
C TYR A 75 -4.56 13.87 -12.87
N PRO A 76 -5.00 13.65 -14.13
CA PRO A 76 -4.51 12.55 -14.96
C PRO A 76 -2.99 12.57 -15.20
N ALA A 77 -2.37 13.75 -15.16
CA ALA A 77 -0.92 13.91 -15.30
C ALA A 77 -0.09 13.16 -14.23
N ILE A 78 -0.68 12.75 -13.10
CA ILE A 78 0.01 11.96 -12.07
C ILE A 78 0.11 10.47 -12.42
N ILE A 79 -0.70 9.97 -13.36
CA ILE A 79 -0.82 8.54 -13.66
C ILE A 79 0.55 7.93 -14.03
N PRO A 80 1.37 8.52 -14.93
CA PRO A 80 2.69 7.97 -15.24
C PRO A 80 3.60 7.85 -14.02
N LEU A 81 3.56 8.84 -13.11
CA LEU A 81 4.35 8.82 -11.88
C LEU A 81 3.91 7.69 -10.93
N LEU A 82 2.60 7.41 -10.86
CA LEU A 82 2.08 6.32 -10.06
C LEU A 82 2.42 4.95 -10.65
N VAL A 83 2.33 4.80 -11.97
CA VAL A 83 2.73 3.56 -12.66
C VAL A 83 4.22 3.28 -12.44
N ASP A 84 5.08 4.29 -12.59
CA ASP A 84 6.51 4.20 -12.29
C ASP A 84 6.76 3.84 -10.81
N SER A 85 6.03 4.45 -9.86
CA SER A 85 6.15 4.09 -8.44
C SER A 85 5.73 2.65 -8.11
N LEU A 86 4.95 2.01 -8.99
CA LEU A 86 4.49 0.63 -8.87
C LEU A 86 5.35 -0.34 -9.70
N SER A 87 6.36 0.14 -10.44
CA SER A 87 7.19 -0.69 -11.33
C SER A 87 8.33 -1.43 -10.63
N TRP A 88 8.21 -1.67 -9.32
CA TRP A 88 9.17 -2.47 -8.57
C TRP A 88 8.99 -3.98 -8.83
N GLU A 89 10.10 -4.72 -8.74
CA GLU A 89 10.16 -6.15 -9.03
C GLU A 89 9.55 -7.00 -7.91
N GLU A 90 8.67 -7.93 -8.28
CA GLU A 90 7.96 -8.78 -7.31
C GLU A 90 8.90 -9.79 -6.65
N GLU A 91 9.86 -10.36 -7.40
CA GLU A 91 10.84 -11.29 -6.82
C GLU A 91 11.78 -10.59 -5.82
N ALA A 92 12.10 -9.31 -6.05
CA ALA A 92 12.91 -8.54 -5.11
C ALA A 92 12.16 -8.32 -3.78
N GLN A 93 10.85 -8.08 -3.85
CA GLN A 93 9.99 -7.96 -2.67
C GLN A 93 9.88 -9.30 -1.92
N GLU A 94 9.65 -10.40 -2.64
CA GLU A 94 9.60 -11.76 -2.06
C GLU A 94 10.91 -12.11 -1.36
N LYS A 95 12.04 -11.89 -2.03
CA LYS A 95 13.38 -12.12 -1.48
C LYS A 95 13.60 -11.30 -0.21
N THR A 96 13.25 -10.02 -0.23
CA THR A 96 13.36 -9.14 0.95
C THR A 96 12.56 -9.70 2.13
N LEU A 97 11.32 -10.11 1.89
CA LEU A 97 10.47 -10.70 2.93
C LEU A 97 11.03 -12.01 3.47
N SER A 98 11.57 -12.87 2.60
CA SER A 98 12.23 -14.12 2.99
C SER A 98 13.44 -13.85 3.89
N GLU A 99 14.32 -12.93 3.50
CA GLU A 99 15.48 -12.55 4.30
C GLU A 99 15.09 -12.02 5.70
N LEU A 100 14.00 -11.23 5.78
CA LEU A 100 13.48 -10.72 7.05
C LEU A 100 13.01 -11.81 8.03
N THR A 101 12.68 -13.02 7.55
CA THR A 101 12.30 -14.14 8.43
C THR A 101 13.49 -14.82 9.11
N SER A 102 14.72 -14.56 8.65
CA SER A 102 15.94 -15.21 9.13
C SER A 102 16.59 -14.54 10.35
N PHE A 103 16.12 -13.35 10.74
CA PHE A 103 16.69 -12.62 11.87
C PHE A 103 16.38 -13.28 13.22
N ASP A 104 17.42 -13.56 14.00
CA ASP A 104 17.31 -14.00 15.38
C ASP A 104 17.03 -12.80 16.31
N ILE A 105 15.75 -12.51 16.50
CA ILE A 105 15.25 -11.42 17.35
C ILE A 105 14.08 -11.88 18.20
N LYS A 106 13.75 -11.13 19.26
CA LYS A 106 12.70 -11.48 20.24
C LYS A 106 11.32 -11.75 19.62
N SER A 107 10.98 -11.09 18.53
CA SER A 107 9.70 -11.23 17.83
C SER A 107 9.94 -11.23 16.32
N PRO A 108 10.37 -12.36 15.74
CA PRO A 108 10.73 -12.41 14.34
C PRO A 108 9.49 -12.32 13.44
N LEU A 109 9.70 -11.91 12.19
CA LEU A 109 8.69 -12.05 11.15
C LEU A 109 8.53 -13.54 10.83
N SER A 110 7.34 -14.11 11.03
CA SER A 110 7.09 -15.50 10.65
C SER A 110 6.99 -15.66 9.14
N ILE A 111 7.30 -16.85 8.63
CA ILE A 111 7.17 -17.20 7.20
C ILE A 111 5.73 -16.96 6.74
N GLU A 112 4.74 -17.40 7.52
CA GLU A 112 3.32 -17.25 7.16
C GLU A 112 2.91 -15.77 7.04
N ARG A 113 3.47 -14.90 7.90
CA ARG A 113 3.20 -13.46 7.80
C ARG A 113 3.94 -12.85 6.61
N ALA A 114 5.18 -13.25 6.34
CA ALA A 114 5.93 -12.82 5.16
C ALA A 114 5.15 -13.16 3.88
N ASP A 115 4.69 -14.41 3.74
CA ASP A 115 3.89 -14.88 2.61
C ASP A 115 2.58 -14.09 2.46
N PHE A 116 1.88 -13.85 3.56
CA PHE A 116 0.66 -13.04 3.54
C PHE A 116 0.93 -11.59 3.12
N VAL A 117 2.00 -10.97 3.63
CA VAL A 117 2.40 -9.61 3.27
C VAL A 117 2.73 -9.53 1.79
N TYR A 118 3.43 -10.54 1.25
CA TYR A 118 3.69 -10.66 -0.17
C TYR A 118 2.37 -10.71 -0.97
N GLN A 119 1.51 -11.68 -0.70
CA GLN A 119 0.22 -11.85 -1.37
C GLN A 119 -0.65 -10.58 -1.33
N LEU A 120 -0.74 -9.94 -0.14
CA LEU A 120 -1.49 -8.72 0.06
C LEU A 120 -0.94 -7.57 -0.81
N THR A 121 0.38 -7.42 -0.87
CA THR A 121 1.05 -6.33 -1.57
C THR A 121 0.97 -6.50 -3.08
N ILE A 122 1.24 -7.71 -3.59
CA ILE A 122 1.09 -8.02 -5.03
C ILE A 122 -0.35 -7.82 -5.48
N LEU A 123 -1.33 -8.31 -4.72
CA LEU A 123 -2.73 -8.15 -5.09
C LEU A 123 -3.15 -6.67 -5.10
N ARG A 124 -2.68 -5.86 -4.15
CA ARG A 124 -2.91 -4.41 -4.13
C ARG A 124 -2.27 -3.72 -5.33
N LYS A 125 -1.03 -4.06 -5.67
CA LYS A 125 -0.32 -3.54 -6.86
C LYS A 125 -1.11 -3.85 -8.12
N ARG A 126 -1.49 -5.11 -8.33
CA ARG A 126 -2.27 -5.55 -9.50
C ARG A 126 -3.60 -4.79 -9.62
N ILE A 127 -4.37 -4.71 -8.53
CA ILE A 127 -5.64 -3.97 -8.53
C ILE A 127 -5.40 -2.50 -8.89
N LEU A 128 -4.39 -1.85 -8.32
CA LEU A 128 -4.09 -0.45 -8.64
C LEU A 128 -3.73 -0.26 -10.12
N LEU A 129 -2.87 -1.12 -10.68
CA LEU A 129 -2.48 -1.05 -12.09
C LEU A 129 -3.69 -1.25 -13.02
N GLU A 130 -4.55 -2.24 -12.75
CA GLU A 130 -5.79 -2.46 -13.52
C GLU A 130 -6.71 -1.23 -13.51
N HIS A 131 -6.77 -0.49 -12.39
CA HIS A 131 -7.55 0.75 -12.30
C HIS A 131 -6.89 1.91 -13.05
N LEU A 132 -5.56 2.04 -12.99
CA LEU A 132 -4.82 3.09 -13.67
C LEU A 132 -4.85 2.94 -15.19
N GLU A 133 -4.72 1.71 -15.70
CA GLU A 133 -4.84 1.40 -17.13
C GLU A 133 -6.22 1.78 -17.68
N LYS A 134 -7.29 1.47 -16.93
CA LYS A 134 -8.66 1.86 -17.33
C LYS A 134 -8.81 3.37 -17.47
N ILE A 135 -8.31 4.15 -16.52
CA ILE A 135 -8.37 5.61 -16.60
C ILE A 135 -7.56 6.12 -17.80
N GLY A 136 -6.35 5.58 -18.01
CA GLY A 136 -5.51 5.97 -19.16
C GLY A 136 -6.21 5.73 -20.50
N ASN A 137 -6.98 4.65 -20.61
CA ASN A 137 -7.75 4.32 -21.82
C ASN A 137 -9.03 5.15 -21.98
N GLU A 138 -9.56 5.77 -20.92
CA GLU A 138 -10.77 6.61 -20.96
C GLU A 138 -10.47 8.09 -21.20
N VAL A 139 -9.24 8.54 -20.93
CA VAL A 139 -8.80 9.94 -21.05
C VAL A 139 -8.16 10.25 -22.42
N HIS A 140 -7.94 9.23 -23.25
CA HIS A 140 -7.44 9.31 -24.63
C HIS A 140 -8.50 8.86 -25.63
#